data_AF-A0A963V5N8-F1
#
_entry.id   AF-A0A963V5N8-F1
#
_cell.length_a   1.000
_cell.length_b   1.000
_cell.length_c   1.000
_cell.angle_alpha   90.00
_cell.angle_beta   90.00
_cell.angle_gamma   90.00
#
_symmetry.space_group_name_H-M   'P 1'
#
loop_
_entity.id
_entity.type
_entity.pdbx_description
1 polymer ?
#
loop_
_entity_poly.entity_id
_entity_poly.type
_entity_poly.pdbx_seq_one_letter_code
_entity_poly.pdbx_strand_id
1 'polypeptide(L)'
;MADQKSAFAQRLKRIESGKHFEHEDVIGHQTTKRYKKRYGDKPKRPKRTFLEKLMVVIAFLSGMSSVLAGRIVYFHLAQIEGLPPAFYDLGGRGMALFALVLAMTLIVIFHLSTRVRFQALLIGCAVMHYGEAAVASNAPEFWSQIFSAEYAAEMAAKGQDYRLTPTG
;
A
#
# COMPACT_ATOMS: atom_id res chain seq x y z
N MET A 1 32.64 -57.85 -1.27
CA MET A 1 32.17 -56.84 -0.29
C MET A 1 33.00 -55.54 -0.26
N ALA A 2 34.28 -55.54 -0.64
CA ALA A 2 35.10 -54.32 -0.67
C ALA A 2 34.64 -53.30 -1.75
N ASP A 3 34.17 -53.77 -2.91
CA ASP A 3 33.73 -52.92 -4.03
C ASP A 3 32.46 -52.11 -3.77
N GLN A 4 31.54 -52.61 -2.95
CA GLN A 4 30.33 -51.84 -2.63
C GLN A 4 30.63 -50.66 -1.72
N LYS A 5 31.59 -50.81 -0.79
CA LYS A 5 32.01 -49.74 0.11
C LYS A 5 32.77 -48.63 -0.62
N SER A 6 33.62 -48.99 -1.59
CA SER A 6 34.32 -48.02 -2.43
C SER A 6 33.37 -47.27 -3.38
N ALA A 7 32.38 -47.96 -3.96
CA ALA A 7 31.34 -47.34 -4.78
C ALA A 7 30.44 -46.40 -3.96
N PHE A 8 30.09 -46.76 -2.72
CA PHE A 8 29.34 -45.89 -1.80
C PHE A 8 30.15 -44.66 -1.38
N ALA A 9 31.43 -44.82 -1.06
CA ALA A 9 32.31 -43.71 -0.71
C ALA A 9 32.50 -42.72 -1.88
N GLN A 10 32.57 -43.23 -3.12
CA GLN A 10 32.58 -42.38 -4.31
C GLN A 10 31.25 -41.65 -4.53
N ARG A 11 30.11 -42.29 -4.27
CA ARG A 11 28.80 -41.65 -4.34
C ARG A 11 28.64 -40.55 -3.28
N LEU A 12 29.07 -40.82 -2.05
CA LEU A 12 29.08 -39.84 -0.95
C LEU A 12 29.99 -38.64 -1.26
N LYS A 13 31.23 -38.87 -1.72
CA LYS A 13 32.13 -37.77 -2.17
C LYS A 13 31.53 -36.96 -3.32
N ARG A 14 30.72 -37.57 -4.18
CA ARG A 14 30.04 -36.87 -5.29
C ARG A 14 28.87 -36.01 -4.80
N ILE A 15 28.15 -36.48 -3.79
CA ILE A 15 27.06 -35.76 -3.13
C ILE A 15 27.62 -34.58 -2.31
N GLU A 16 28.66 -34.80 -1.51
CA GLU A 16 29.34 -33.73 -0.74
C GLU A 16 30.01 -32.67 -1.62
N SER A 17 30.50 -33.04 -2.81
CA SER A 17 31.11 -32.09 -3.75
C SER A 17 30.10 -31.27 -4.56
N GLY A 18 28.79 -31.41 -4.29
CA GLY A 18 27.73 -30.65 -4.97
C GLY A 18 27.58 -30.99 -6.45
N LYS A 19 28.18 -32.09 -6.92
CA LYS A 19 28.07 -32.58 -8.30
C LYS A 19 26.84 -33.48 -8.45
N HIS A 20 25.67 -32.96 -8.14
CA HIS A 20 24.43 -33.62 -8.53
C HIS A 20 24.30 -33.60 -10.05
N PHE A 21 23.88 -34.71 -10.63
CA PHE A 21 23.51 -34.77 -12.04
C PHE A 21 22.30 -33.85 -12.22
N GLU A 22 22.54 -32.68 -12.80
CA GLU A 22 21.48 -31.74 -13.14
C GLU A 22 20.72 -32.31 -14.34
N HIS A 23 19.41 -32.50 -14.19
CA HIS A 23 18.54 -32.97 -15.27
C HIS A 23 18.59 -31.96 -16.43
N GLU A 24 18.58 -32.45 -17.66
CA GLU A 24 18.75 -31.66 -18.90
C GLU A 24 17.79 -30.46 -19.03
N ASP A 25 16.62 -30.53 -18.37
CA ASP A 25 15.59 -29.48 -18.38
C ASP A 25 15.77 -28.39 -17.30
N VAL A 26 16.74 -28.51 -16.40
CA VAL A 26 16.97 -27.53 -15.33
C VAL A 26 18.24 -26.75 -15.61
N ILE A 27 18.15 -25.41 -15.58
CA ILE A 27 19.32 -24.53 -15.74
C ILE A 27 20.32 -24.87 -14.64
N GLY A 28 21.36 -25.59 -15.03
CA GLY A 28 22.41 -26.06 -14.15
C GLY A 28 23.29 -24.96 -13.55
N HIS A 29 24.00 -25.30 -12.49
CA HIS A 29 24.99 -24.45 -11.83
C HIS A 29 26.10 -24.04 -12.82
N GLN A 30 26.51 -24.94 -13.72
CA GLN A 30 27.53 -24.64 -14.73
C GLN A 30 27.03 -23.66 -15.80
N THR A 31 25.80 -23.84 -16.29
CA THR A 31 25.17 -22.92 -17.25
C THR A 31 24.94 -21.56 -16.62
N THR A 32 24.55 -21.51 -15.35
CA THR A 32 24.40 -20.26 -14.58
C THR A 32 25.74 -19.54 -14.41
N LYS A 33 26.82 -20.28 -14.11
CA LYS A 33 28.18 -19.73 -13.98
C LYS A 33 28.73 -19.21 -15.30
N ARG A 34 28.51 -19.92 -16.41
CA ARG A 34 28.85 -19.47 -17.77
C ARG A 34 28.05 -18.23 -18.18
N TYR A 35 26.75 -18.21 -17.88
CA TYR A 35 25.87 -17.08 -18.17
C TYR A 35 26.31 -15.82 -17.42
N LYS A 36 26.59 -15.91 -16.10
CA LYS A 36 27.14 -14.80 -15.30
C LYS A 36 28.51 -14.32 -15.79
N LYS A 37 29.38 -15.23 -16.25
CA LYS A 37 30.68 -14.86 -16.83
C LYS A 37 30.53 -14.07 -18.13
N ARG A 38 29.50 -14.37 -18.93
CA ARG A 38 29.29 -13.78 -20.27
C ARG A 38 28.45 -12.51 -20.25
N TYR A 39 27.47 -12.42 -19.36
CA TYR A 39 26.50 -11.32 -19.29
C TYR A 39 26.63 -10.47 -18.00
N GLY A 40 27.58 -10.81 -17.12
CA GLY A 40 27.73 -10.19 -15.81
C GLY A 40 26.67 -10.65 -14.82
N ASP A 41 26.81 -10.24 -13.56
CA ASP A 41 25.71 -10.31 -12.61
C ASP A 41 24.64 -9.30 -13.02
N LYS A 42 23.37 -9.70 -12.97
CA LYS A 42 22.25 -8.74 -13.14
C LYS A 42 22.48 -7.57 -12.17
N PRO A 43 22.29 -6.31 -12.59
CA PRO A 43 22.46 -5.18 -11.70
C PRO A 43 21.60 -5.40 -10.47
N LYS A 44 22.24 -5.57 -9.31
CA LYS A 44 21.53 -5.69 -8.03
C LYS A 44 20.79 -4.38 -7.86
N ARG A 45 19.45 -4.44 -7.81
CA ARG A 45 18.64 -3.26 -7.51
C ARG A 45 19.19 -2.66 -6.20
N PRO A 46 19.47 -1.35 -6.15
CA PRO A 46 19.99 -0.73 -4.94
C PRO A 46 19.03 -1.05 -3.79
N LYS A 47 19.59 -1.45 -2.64
CA LYS A 47 18.80 -1.65 -1.44
C LYS A 47 18.19 -0.30 -1.07
N ARG A 48 16.87 -0.27 -0.85
CA ARG A 48 16.16 0.96 -0.48
C ARG A 48 16.80 1.60 0.74
N THR A 49 17.15 2.87 0.62
CA THR A 49 17.64 3.69 1.74
C THR A 49 16.52 3.95 2.75
N PHE A 50 16.90 4.30 3.99
CA PHE A 50 15.94 4.63 5.05
C PHE A 50 15.00 5.78 4.64
N LEU A 51 15.54 6.81 3.99
CA LEU A 51 14.76 7.93 3.43
C LEU A 51 13.70 7.46 2.43
N GLU A 52 14.01 6.49 1.56
CA GLU A 52 13.01 5.95 0.63
C GLU A 52 11.88 5.24 1.34
N LYS A 53 12.16 4.53 2.44
CA LYS A 53 11.12 3.90 3.26
C LYS A 53 10.25 4.95 3.95
N LEU A 54 10.86 5.99 4.51
CA LEU A 54 10.14 7.10 5.13
C LEU A 54 9.20 7.79 4.12
N MET A 55 9.68 8.04 2.90
CA MET A 55 8.86 8.64 1.83
C MET A 55 7.66 7.77 1.43
N VAL A 56 7.74 6.45 1.58
CA VAL A 56 6.58 5.55 1.35
C VAL A 56 5.55 5.72 2.47
N VAL A 57 5.98 5.87 3.72
CA VAL A 57 5.08 6.15 4.85
C VAL A 57 4.42 7.53 4.68
N ILE A 58 5.19 8.54 4.28
CA ILE A 58 4.65 9.88 3.98
C ILE A 58 3.61 9.80 2.85
N ALA A 59 3.88 9.01 1.80
CA ALA A 59 2.92 8.81 0.71
C ALA A 59 1.62 8.14 1.16
N PHE A 60 1.72 7.17 2.07
CA PHE A 60 0.55 6.53 2.66
C PHE A 60 -0.28 7.52 3.50
N LEU A 61 0.38 8.27 4.38
CA LEU A 61 -0.27 9.29 5.22
C LEU A 61 -0.88 10.42 4.39
N SER A 62 -0.22 10.83 3.29
CA SER A 62 -0.76 11.84 2.39
C SER A 62 -2.01 11.34 1.67
N GLY A 63 -2.08 10.05 1.32
CA GLY A 63 -3.30 9.42 0.82
C GLY A 63 -4.44 9.51 1.83
N MET A 64 -4.20 9.12 3.08
CA MET A 64 -5.22 9.22 4.14
C MET A 64 -5.68 10.66 4.37
N SER A 65 -4.74 11.60 4.51
CA SER A 65 -5.06 13.00 4.76
C SER A 65 -5.79 13.65 3.60
N SER A 66 -5.48 13.25 2.35
CA SER A 66 -6.17 13.78 1.18
C SER A 66 -7.66 13.43 1.15
N VAL A 67 -8.03 12.23 1.60
CA VAL A 67 -9.43 11.80 1.67
C VAL A 67 -10.18 12.59 2.75
N LEU A 68 -9.57 12.73 3.93
CA LEU A 68 -10.17 13.51 5.01
C LEU A 68 -10.31 14.99 4.61
N ALA A 69 -9.22 15.62 4.15
CA ALA A 69 -9.22 17.03 3.77
C ALA A 69 -10.16 17.31 2.58
N GLY A 70 -10.17 16.45 1.56
CA GLY A 70 -11.06 16.62 0.42
C GLY A 70 -12.54 16.55 0.81
N ARG A 71 -12.88 15.66 1.75
CA ARG A 71 -14.24 15.56 2.33
C ARG A 71 -14.62 16.79 3.11
N ILE A 72 -13.73 17.30 3.97
CA ILE A 72 -13.95 18.52 4.76
C ILE A 72 -14.19 19.71 3.84
N VAL A 73 -13.32 19.89 2.84
CA VAL A 73 -13.44 20.99 1.87
C VAL A 73 -14.77 20.90 1.12
N TYR A 74 -15.13 19.73 0.61
CA TYR A 74 -16.41 19.55 -0.08
C TYR A 74 -17.60 19.81 0.85
N PHE A 75 -17.55 19.31 2.08
CA PHE A 75 -18.62 19.46 3.06
C PHE A 75 -18.89 20.93 3.40
N HIS A 76 -17.83 21.72 3.62
CA HIS A 76 -17.98 23.15 3.86
C HIS A 76 -18.42 23.93 2.62
N LEU A 77 -17.91 23.57 1.43
CA LEU A 77 -18.37 24.19 0.19
C LEU A 77 -19.85 23.89 -0.08
N ALA A 78 -20.32 22.69 0.23
CA ALA A 78 -21.72 22.30 0.06
C ALA A 78 -22.69 23.03 1.00
N GLN A 79 -22.20 23.72 2.03
CA GLN A 79 -23.02 24.58 2.90
C GLN A 79 -23.19 26.01 2.36
N ILE A 80 -22.41 26.42 1.36
CA ILE A 80 -22.50 27.75 0.76
C ILE A 80 -23.70 27.78 -0.19
N GLU A 81 -24.57 28.78 -0.07
CA GLU A 81 -25.71 29.00 -0.97
C GLU A 81 -25.25 29.61 -2.32
N GLY A 82 -25.82 29.15 -3.44
CA GLY A 82 -25.57 29.71 -4.77
C GLY A 82 -24.62 28.93 -5.67
N LEU A 83 -24.23 27.71 -5.29
CA LEU A 83 -23.50 26.80 -6.18
C LEU A 83 -24.43 26.19 -7.24
N PRO A 84 -23.89 25.73 -8.39
CA PRO A 84 -24.70 25.04 -9.40
C PRO A 84 -25.45 23.85 -8.79
N PRO A 85 -26.70 23.56 -9.20
CA PRO A 85 -27.50 22.47 -8.65
C PRO A 85 -26.80 21.10 -8.75
N ALA A 86 -25.99 20.91 -9.80
CA ALA A 86 -25.16 19.73 -9.98
C ALA A 86 -24.14 19.52 -8.86
N PHE A 87 -23.67 20.59 -8.20
CA PHE A 87 -22.74 20.50 -7.08
C PHE A 87 -23.40 19.85 -5.86
N TYR A 88 -24.65 20.20 -5.55
CA TYR A 88 -25.38 19.61 -4.43
C TYR A 88 -25.79 18.16 -4.71
N ASP A 89 -26.16 17.85 -5.96
CA ASP A 89 -26.60 16.51 -6.39
C ASP A 89 -25.46 15.47 -6.34
N LEU A 90 -24.20 15.93 -6.38
CA LEU A 90 -23.03 15.06 -6.31
C LEU A 90 -22.85 14.39 -4.94
N GLY A 91 -23.35 14.99 -3.85
CA GLY A 91 -23.29 14.44 -2.49
C GLY A 91 -21.99 13.70 -2.15
N GLY A 92 -22.09 12.43 -1.74
CA GLY A 92 -20.94 11.58 -1.40
C GLY A 92 -19.98 11.29 -2.58
N ARG A 93 -20.42 11.42 -3.84
CA ARG A 93 -19.53 11.30 -5.01
C ARG A 93 -18.65 12.55 -5.16
N GLY A 94 -19.20 13.72 -4.86
CA GLY A 94 -18.43 14.98 -4.85
C GLY A 94 -17.32 14.96 -3.81
N MET A 95 -17.60 14.44 -2.62
CA MET A 95 -16.58 14.18 -1.59
C MET A 95 -15.42 13.31 -2.08
N ALA A 96 -15.73 12.22 -2.81
CA ALA A 96 -14.71 11.33 -3.36
C ALA A 96 -13.90 12.00 -4.50
N LEU A 97 -14.54 12.83 -5.32
CA LEU A 97 -13.88 13.59 -6.38
C LEU A 97 -12.92 14.63 -5.81
N PHE A 98 -13.33 15.39 -4.79
CA PHE A 98 -12.45 16.35 -4.11
C PHE A 98 -11.25 15.66 -3.45
N ALA A 99 -11.48 14.52 -2.81
CA ALA A 99 -10.40 13.67 -2.27
C ALA A 99 -9.40 13.25 -3.36
N LEU A 100 -9.89 12.82 -4.54
CA LEU A 100 -9.03 12.43 -5.66
C LEU A 100 -8.25 13.61 -6.23
N VAL A 101 -8.88 14.77 -6.40
CA VAL A 101 -8.19 15.98 -6.86
C VAL A 101 -7.07 16.36 -5.89
N LEU A 102 -7.36 16.34 -4.59
CA LEU A 102 -6.37 16.68 -3.56
C LEU A 102 -5.22 15.65 -3.54
N ALA A 103 -5.52 14.36 -3.66
CA ALA A 103 -4.53 13.30 -3.77
C ALA A 103 -3.61 13.51 -4.99
N MET A 104 -4.17 13.89 -6.14
CA MET A 104 -3.41 14.21 -7.35
C MET A 104 -2.50 15.43 -7.16
N THR A 105 -3.00 16.48 -6.49
CA THR A 105 -2.19 17.65 -6.13
C THR A 105 -1.01 17.26 -5.23
N LEU A 106 -1.23 16.40 -4.23
CA LEU A 106 -0.16 15.92 -3.34
C LEU A 106 0.88 15.06 -4.07
N ILE A 107 0.49 14.30 -5.10
CA ILE A 107 1.44 13.55 -5.94
C ILE A 107 2.42 14.50 -6.62
N VAL A 108 1.94 15.65 -7.11
CA VAL A 108 2.75 16.66 -7.78
C VAL A 108 3.67 17.36 -6.76
N ILE A 109 3.13 17.83 -5.64
CA ILE A 109 3.87 18.58 -4.62
C ILE A 109 4.99 17.74 -3.99
N PHE A 110 4.67 16.51 -3.56
CA PHE A 110 5.62 15.64 -2.88
C PHE A 110 6.42 14.73 -3.82
N HIS A 111 6.22 14.89 -5.14
CA HIS A 111 6.89 14.11 -6.17
C HIS A 111 6.78 12.58 -5.92
N LEU A 112 5.55 12.11 -5.68
CA LEU A 112 5.23 10.74 -5.29
C LEU A 112 5.03 9.78 -6.48
N SER A 113 5.38 10.19 -7.71
CA SER A 113 5.05 9.47 -8.95
C SER A 113 5.73 8.10 -9.12
N THR A 114 6.66 7.73 -8.24
CA THR A 114 7.25 6.38 -8.25
C THR A 114 6.18 5.32 -7.97
N ARG A 115 6.21 4.18 -8.70
CA ARG A 115 5.21 3.09 -8.58
C ARG A 115 4.86 2.72 -7.13
N VAL A 116 5.85 2.66 -6.26
CA VAL A 116 5.68 2.19 -4.87
C VAL A 116 5.04 3.26 -3.98
N ARG A 117 5.45 4.53 -4.12
CA ARG A 117 4.84 5.63 -3.37
C ARG A 117 3.42 5.89 -3.85
N PHE A 118 3.18 5.80 -5.16
CA PHE A 118 1.84 5.87 -5.73
C PHE A 118 0.93 4.74 -5.22
N GLN A 119 1.41 3.50 -5.18
CA GLN A 119 0.68 2.38 -4.57
C GLN A 119 0.37 2.64 -3.09
N ALA A 120 1.36 3.10 -2.32
CA ALA A 120 1.16 3.42 -0.91
C ALA A 120 0.11 4.53 -0.70
N LEU A 121 0.13 5.56 -1.55
CA LEU A 121 -0.87 6.62 -1.56
C LEU A 121 -2.27 6.08 -1.87
N LEU A 122 -2.42 5.26 -2.90
CA LEU A 122 -3.71 4.63 -3.23
C LEU A 122 -4.23 3.75 -2.09
N ILE A 123 -3.34 2.99 -1.45
CA ILE A 123 -3.70 2.19 -0.27
C ILE A 123 -4.13 3.10 0.87
N GLY A 124 -3.42 4.20 1.13
CA GLY A 124 -3.81 5.20 2.12
C GLY A 124 -5.19 5.80 1.85
N CYS A 125 -5.47 6.14 0.58
CA CYS A 125 -6.79 6.62 0.17
C CYS A 125 -7.88 5.56 0.42
N ALA A 126 -7.65 4.31 0.02
CA ALA A 126 -8.60 3.23 0.22
C ALA A 126 -8.85 2.96 1.72
N VAL A 127 -7.79 2.89 2.51
CA VAL A 127 -7.87 2.70 3.97
C VAL A 127 -8.70 3.79 4.62
N MET A 128 -8.47 5.06 4.27
CA MET A 128 -9.26 6.14 4.86
C MET A 128 -10.70 6.17 4.33
N HIS A 129 -10.91 5.89 3.05
CA HIS A 129 -12.24 5.91 2.44
C HIS A 129 -13.18 4.86 3.04
N TYR A 130 -12.68 3.63 3.24
CA TYR A 130 -13.44 2.54 3.86
C TYR A 130 -13.34 2.52 5.39
N GLY A 131 -12.24 3.02 5.93
CA GLY A 131 -12.00 3.09 7.37
C GLY A 131 -12.69 4.27 8.06
N GLU A 132 -13.26 5.23 7.33
CA GLU A 132 -13.93 6.40 7.91
C GLU A 132 -14.96 6.02 8.97
N ALA A 133 -15.79 5.02 8.73
CA ALA A 133 -16.78 4.56 9.70
C ALA A 133 -16.12 4.06 11.00
N ALA A 134 -15.00 3.35 10.88
CA ALA A 134 -14.22 2.89 12.02
C ALA A 134 -13.56 4.08 12.76
N VAL A 135 -13.03 5.08 12.05
CA VAL A 135 -12.44 6.24 12.74
C VAL A 135 -13.52 7.10 13.42
N ALA A 136 -14.67 7.29 12.76
CA ALA A 136 -15.81 8.00 13.32
C ALA A 136 -16.38 7.32 14.58
N SER A 137 -16.42 5.99 14.61
CA SER A 137 -16.97 5.25 15.75
C SER A 137 -16.01 5.17 16.95
N ASN A 138 -14.70 5.22 16.71
CA ASN A 138 -13.66 5.24 17.75
C ASN A 138 -13.31 6.66 18.25
N ALA A 139 -13.55 7.70 17.46
CA ALA A 139 -13.31 9.10 17.84
C ALA A 139 -14.50 10.01 17.49
N PRO A 140 -15.69 9.78 18.09
CA PRO A 140 -16.91 10.48 17.73
C PRO A 140 -16.84 11.99 18.03
N GLU A 141 -16.15 12.39 19.11
CA GLU A 141 -15.95 13.81 19.44
C GLU A 141 -15.21 14.55 18.33
N PHE A 142 -14.10 13.98 17.83
CA PHE A 142 -13.33 14.59 16.74
C PHE A 142 -14.15 14.68 15.45
N TRP A 143 -14.94 13.65 15.12
CA TRP A 143 -15.81 13.67 13.94
C TRP A 143 -16.92 14.72 14.05
N SER A 144 -17.50 14.89 15.24
CA SER A 144 -18.56 15.87 15.50
C SER A 144 -18.08 17.34 15.46
N GLN A 145 -16.78 17.58 15.63
CA GLN A 145 -16.19 18.92 15.51
C GLN A 145 -15.95 19.34 14.05
N ILE A 146 -15.79 18.36 13.16
CA ILE A 146 -15.39 18.58 11.77
C ILE A 146 -16.59 18.50 10.81
N PHE A 147 -17.53 17.60 11.07
CA PHE A 147 -18.72 17.40 10.26
C PHE A 147 -19.99 17.72 11.06
N SER A 148 -21.14 17.83 10.39
CA SER A 148 -22.42 18.01 11.09
C SER A 148 -22.69 16.82 12.01
N ALA A 149 -23.42 17.09 13.10
CA ALA A 149 -23.79 16.06 14.08
C ALA A 149 -24.56 14.89 13.43
N GLU A 150 -25.40 15.17 12.43
CA GLU A 150 -26.12 14.14 11.67
C GLU A 150 -25.19 13.23 10.86
N TYR A 151 -24.21 13.81 10.17
CA TYR A 151 -23.23 13.03 9.39
C TYR A 151 -22.31 12.21 10.31
N ALA A 152 -21.88 12.78 11.43
CA ALA A 152 -21.08 12.08 12.42
C ALA A 152 -21.86 10.90 13.05
N ALA A 153 -23.15 11.08 13.35
CA ALA A 153 -24.01 10.02 13.84
C ALA A 153 -24.25 8.93 12.81
N GLU A 154 -24.48 9.28 11.54
CA GLU A 154 -24.64 8.30 10.45
C GLU A 154 -23.37 7.45 10.26
N MET A 155 -22.19 8.08 10.27
CA MET A 155 -20.91 7.37 10.14
C MET A 155 -20.56 6.54 11.38
N ALA A 156 -20.88 7.02 12.57
CA ALA A 156 -20.71 6.26 13.81
C ALA A 156 -21.65 5.05 13.87
N ALA A 157 -22.88 5.17 13.35
CA ALA A 157 -23.82 4.06 13.23
C ALA A 157 -23.31 2.99 12.27
N LYS A 158 -22.83 3.38 11.08
CA LYS A 158 -22.17 2.47 10.12
C LYS A 158 -20.89 1.84 10.70
N GLY A 159 -20.26 2.50 11.66
CA GLY A 159 -19.02 2.10 12.30
C GLY A 159 -19.18 1.28 13.59
N GLN A 160 -20.40 0.96 14.01
CA GLN A 160 -20.64 0.28 15.30
C GLN A 160 -19.88 -1.04 15.42
N ASP A 161 -19.80 -1.82 14.33
CA ASP A 161 -19.11 -3.11 14.29
C ASP A 161 -17.57 -2.99 14.38
N TYR A 162 -17.03 -1.79 14.15
CA TYR A 162 -15.58 -1.51 14.13
C TYR A 162 -15.08 -0.80 15.39
N ARG A 163 -15.90 -0.68 16.42
CA ARG A 163 -15.51 -0.09 17.70
C ARG A 163 -14.52 -1.00 18.42
N LEU A 164 -13.38 -0.42 18.81
CA LEU A 164 -12.36 -1.11 19.60
C LEU A 164 -12.75 -1.17 21.09
N THR A 165 -13.66 -0.29 21.55
CA THR A 165 -14.20 -0.27 22.90
C THR A 165 -15.74 -0.34 22.90
N PRO A 166 -16.37 -1.15 23.77
CA PRO A 166 -17.84 -1.27 23.82
C PRO A 166 -18.55 -0.03 24.41
N THR A 167 -17.80 0.87 25.05
CA THR A 167 -18.32 2.01 25.81
C THR A 167 -17.45 3.23 25.52
N GLY A 168 -18.12 4.38 25.36
CA GLY A 168 -17.57 5.65 24.90
C GLY A 168 -16.43 6.22 25.73
#